data_AF-A0A7C8YUS5-F1
#
_entry.id   AF-A0A7C8YUS5-F1
#
_cell.length_a   1.000
_cell.length_b   1.000
_cell.length_c   1.000
_cell.angle_alpha   90.00
_cell.angle_beta   90.00
_cell.angle_gamma   90.00
#
_symmetry.space_group_name_H-M   'P 1'
#
loop_
_entity.id
_entity.type
_entity.pdbx_description
1 polymer ?
#
loop_
_entity_poly.entity_id
_entity_poly.type
_entity_poly.pdbx_seq_one_letter_code
_entity_poly.pdbx_strand_id
1 'polypeptide(L)'
;MPEEEERCPILSLLTDDLLSRIHSHLPDPTHQKSFRLVCRAFHRVDSLSRTHLRPLRPHCLPTLIARSPSLQFLDLSVCPRLDDSLAAAIAAAISAHRRRLKVLGLSRATGLTRVGVEALVSACEP
;
A
#
# COMPACT_ATOMS: atom_id res chain seq x y z
N MET A 1 32.32 10.84 -15.28
CA MET A 1 32.62 9.45 -14.90
C MET A 1 31.40 8.91 -14.16
N PRO A 2 30.41 8.32 -14.84
CA PRO A 2 29.30 7.71 -14.13
C PRO A 2 29.80 6.41 -13.51
N GLU A 3 29.61 6.27 -12.21
CA GLU A 3 29.82 5.05 -11.47
C GLU A 3 28.90 3.98 -12.09
N GLU A 4 29.51 2.97 -12.74
CA GLU A 4 28.82 1.74 -13.10
C GLU A 4 28.40 1.05 -11.81
N GLU A 5 27.21 1.40 -11.36
CA GLU A 5 26.50 0.68 -10.31
C GLU A 5 26.42 -0.77 -10.76
N GLU A 6 27.21 -1.62 -10.11
CA GLU A 6 27.40 -3.04 -10.38
C GLU A 6 26.06 -3.76 -10.20
N ARG A 7 25.22 -3.68 -11.25
CA ARG A 7 23.93 -4.35 -11.30
C ARG A 7 24.24 -5.83 -11.37
N CYS A 8 23.85 -6.58 -10.34
CA CYS A 8 23.87 -8.03 -10.34
C CYS A 8 23.21 -8.53 -11.65
N PRO A 9 23.94 -9.18 -12.57
CA PRO A 9 23.45 -9.49 -13.91
C PRO A 9 22.23 -10.43 -13.91
N ILE A 10 22.09 -11.22 -12.85
CA ILE A 10 20.91 -12.07 -12.63
C ILE A 10 19.66 -11.22 -12.36
N LEU A 11 19.77 -10.14 -11.58
CA LEU A 11 18.63 -9.27 -11.26
C LEU A 11 18.19 -8.41 -12.45
N SER A 12 19.07 -8.16 -13.42
CA SER A 12 18.67 -7.52 -14.68
C SER A 12 17.86 -8.42 -15.62
N LEU A 13 17.92 -9.74 -15.44
CA LEU A 13 17.10 -10.70 -16.20
C LEU A 13 15.70 -10.87 -15.61
N LEU A 14 15.53 -10.51 -14.33
CA LEU A 14 14.24 -10.56 -13.65
C LEU A 14 13.45 -9.29 -13.93
N THR A 15 12.68 -9.31 -15.02
CA THR A 15 11.73 -8.25 -15.36
C THR A 15 10.61 -8.12 -14.31
N ASP A 16 9.96 -6.95 -14.27
CA ASP A 16 8.89 -6.65 -13.28
C ASP A 16 7.76 -7.71 -13.31
N ASP A 17 7.45 -8.30 -14.46
CA ASP A 17 6.45 -9.37 -14.62
C ASP A 17 6.89 -10.71 -14.03
N LEU A 18 8.16 -11.10 -14.22
CA LEU A 18 8.72 -12.31 -13.60
C LEU A 18 8.79 -12.15 -12.08
N LEU A 19 9.21 -10.99 -11.60
CA LEU A 19 9.21 -10.67 -10.16
C LEU A 19 7.81 -10.68 -9.58
N SER A 20 6.82 -10.15 -10.30
CA SER A 20 5.41 -10.16 -9.87
C SER A 20 4.87 -11.59 -9.77
N ARG A 21 5.24 -12.44 -10.72
CA ARG A 21 4.89 -13.86 -10.71
C ARG A 21 5.57 -14.62 -9.59
N ILE A 22 6.85 -14.35 -9.31
CA ILE A 22 7.55 -14.94 -8.15
C ILE A 22 6.84 -14.51 -6.87
N HIS A 23 6.53 -13.22 -6.73
CA HIS A 23 5.86 -12.67 -5.56
C HIS A 23 4.47 -13.29 -5.32
N SER A 24 3.68 -13.56 -6.37
CA SER A 24 2.37 -14.21 -6.22
C SER A 24 2.45 -15.67 -5.77
N HIS A 25 3.62 -16.31 -5.92
CA HIS A 25 3.90 -17.66 -5.42
C HIS A 25 4.48 -17.69 -3.99
N LEU A 26 4.57 -16.55 -3.29
CA LEU A 26 4.99 -16.50 -1.88
C LEU A 26 3.76 -16.53 -0.95
N PRO A 27 3.37 -17.71 -0.41
CA PRO A 27 2.16 -17.83 0.40
C PRO A 27 2.32 -17.23 1.81
N ASP A 28 3.55 -17.23 2.35
CA ASP A 28 3.82 -16.72 3.70
C ASP A 28 4.10 -15.20 3.65
N PRO A 29 3.38 -14.37 4.43
CA PRO A 29 3.67 -12.94 4.57
C PRO A 29 5.10 -12.64 5.04
N THR A 30 5.77 -13.56 5.72
CA THR A 30 7.17 -13.45 6.12
C THR A 30 8.09 -13.44 4.90
N HIS A 31 7.86 -14.32 3.93
CA HIS A 31 8.64 -14.36 2.69
C HIS A 31 8.40 -13.12 1.83
N GLN A 32 7.17 -12.60 1.79
CA GLN A 32 6.86 -11.34 1.12
C GLN A 32 7.62 -10.15 1.76
N LYS A 33 7.74 -10.14 3.10
CA LYS A 33 8.57 -9.14 3.80
C LYS A 33 10.05 -9.26 3.44
N SER A 34 10.59 -10.47 3.37
CA SER A 34 11.99 -10.67 2.96
C SER A 34 12.21 -10.28 1.50
N PHE A 35 11.27 -10.61 0.61
CA PHE A 35 11.33 -10.29 -0.83
C PHE A 35 11.54 -8.80 -1.09
N ARG A 36 10.72 -7.95 -0.47
CA ARG A 36 10.83 -6.48 -0.67
C ARG A 36 12.09 -5.85 -0.07
N LEU A 37 12.86 -6.58 0.76
CA LEU A 37 14.10 -6.07 1.38
C LEU A 37 15.35 -6.35 0.53
N VAL A 38 15.24 -7.16 -0.53
CA VAL A 38 16.37 -7.54 -1.38
C VAL A 38 16.95 -6.33 -2.12
N CYS A 39 16.11 -5.61 -2.88
CA CYS A 39 16.53 -4.41 -3.61
C CYS A 39 15.32 -3.52 -3.98
N ARG A 40 15.59 -2.35 -4.60
CA ARG A 40 14.56 -1.39 -5.01
C ARG A 40 13.55 -1.96 -6.02
N ALA A 41 13.97 -2.83 -6.94
CA ALA A 41 13.09 -3.45 -7.92
C ALA A 41 12.07 -4.38 -7.26
N PHE A 42 12.53 -5.25 -6.34
CA PHE A 42 11.66 -6.16 -5.59
C PHE A 42 10.67 -5.39 -4.70
N HIS A 43 11.14 -4.32 -4.05
CA HIS A 43 10.28 -3.43 -3.28
C HIS A 43 9.21 -2.72 -4.12
N ARG A 44 9.57 -2.31 -5.36
CA ARG A 44 8.63 -1.72 -6.32
C ARG A 44 7.56 -2.74 -6.72
N VAL A 45 7.96 -3.94 -7.12
CA VAL A 45 7.04 -5.00 -7.53
C VAL A 45 6.11 -5.39 -6.39
N ASP A 46 6.64 -5.59 -5.18
CA ASP A 46 5.83 -5.85 -3.98
C ASP A 46 4.82 -4.72 -3.72
N SER A 47 5.20 -3.45 -3.93
CA SER A 47 4.26 -2.33 -3.78
C SER A 47 3.11 -2.37 -4.80
N LEU A 48 3.40 -2.81 -6.03
CA LEU A 48 2.44 -2.90 -7.14
C LEU A 48 1.45 -4.06 -6.97
N SER A 49 1.93 -5.21 -6.49
CA SER A 49 1.14 -6.41 -6.24
C SER A 49 0.37 -6.37 -4.92
N ARG A 50 0.75 -5.49 -3.99
CA ARG A 50 0.16 -5.44 -2.65
C ARG A 50 -1.32 -5.06 -2.69
N THR A 51 -2.14 -6.00 -2.25
CA THR A 51 -3.60 -5.86 -2.14
C THR A 51 -4.06 -5.46 -0.74
N HIS A 52 -3.25 -5.71 0.29
CA HIS A 52 -3.57 -5.45 1.70
C HIS A 52 -2.59 -4.46 2.33
N LEU A 53 -3.10 -3.41 2.98
CA LEU A 53 -2.30 -2.46 3.77
C LEU A 53 -2.81 -2.40 5.21
N ARG A 54 -1.87 -2.52 6.16
CA ARG A 54 -2.10 -2.32 7.60
C ARG A 54 -1.01 -1.42 8.19
N PRO A 55 -1.06 -0.10 7.89
CA PRO A 55 -0.02 0.81 8.33
C PRO A 55 -0.13 1.11 9.82
N LEU A 56 1.02 1.23 10.48
CA LEU A 56 1.11 1.64 11.89
C LEU A 56 1.22 3.17 12.04
N ARG A 57 1.58 3.86 10.96
CA ARG A 57 1.88 5.30 10.97
C ARG A 57 0.96 6.05 10.02
N PRO A 58 0.19 7.02 10.52
CA PRO A 58 -0.81 7.71 9.71
C PRO A 58 -0.21 8.60 8.61
N HIS A 59 0.95 9.23 8.85
CA HIS A 59 1.58 10.13 7.87
C HIS A 59 2.00 9.44 6.57
N CYS A 60 2.24 8.13 6.58
CA CYS A 60 2.61 7.38 5.37
C CYS A 60 1.39 6.94 4.55
N LEU A 61 0.16 7.05 5.08
CA LEU A 61 -1.03 6.47 4.45
C LEU A 61 -1.28 6.98 3.04
N PRO A 62 -1.33 8.31 2.78
CA PRO A 62 -1.58 8.82 1.43
C PRO A 62 -0.55 8.32 0.42
N THR A 63 0.73 8.33 0.80
CA THR A 63 1.83 7.86 -0.05
C THR A 63 1.77 6.35 -0.30
N LEU A 64 1.38 5.55 0.70
CA LEU A 64 1.23 4.10 0.53
C LEU A 64 0.05 3.77 -0.39
N ILE A 65 -1.07 4.46 -0.24
CA ILE A 65 -2.24 4.33 -1.12
C ILE A 65 -1.85 4.70 -2.57
N ALA A 66 -1.11 5.79 -2.74
CA ALA A 66 -0.60 6.23 -4.05
C ALA A 66 0.30 5.18 -4.73
N ARG A 67 1.09 4.43 -3.95
CA ARG A 67 2.03 3.43 -4.46
C ARG A 67 1.45 2.03 -4.67
N SER A 68 0.25 1.77 -4.17
CA SER A 68 -0.40 0.45 -4.25
C SER A 68 -1.63 0.48 -5.16
N PRO A 69 -1.46 0.32 -6.48
CA PRO A 69 -2.56 0.32 -7.45
C PRO A 69 -3.53 -0.84 -7.25
N SER A 70 -3.04 -1.99 -6.78
CA SER A 70 -3.84 -3.21 -6.56
C SER A 70 -4.53 -3.24 -5.19
N LEU A 71 -4.51 -2.13 -4.44
CA LEU A 71 -5.03 -2.08 -3.07
C LEU A 71 -6.54 -2.37 -3.02
N GLN A 72 -6.92 -3.37 -2.24
CA GLN A 72 -8.31 -3.80 -2.03
C GLN A 72 -8.70 -3.78 -0.55
N PHE A 73 -7.75 -3.97 0.36
CA PHE A 73 -8.00 -4.07 1.80
C PHE A 73 -7.13 -3.04 2.52
N LEU A 74 -7.76 -2.11 3.24
CA LEU A 74 -7.08 -1.12 4.07
C LEU A 74 -7.53 -1.30 5.52
N ASP A 75 -6.62 -1.77 6.37
CA ASP A 75 -6.86 -1.95 7.81
C ASP A 75 -6.21 -0.80 8.60
N LEU A 76 -7.04 0.07 9.14
CA LEU A 76 -6.66 1.20 10.00
C LEU A 76 -6.78 0.84 11.48
N SER A 77 -7.01 -0.43 11.84
CA SER A 77 -7.28 -0.84 13.23
C SER A 77 -6.14 -0.67 14.22
N VAL A 78 -4.94 -0.44 13.70
CA VAL A 78 -3.70 -0.20 14.46
C VAL A 78 -3.13 1.20 14.22
N CYS A 79 -3.84 2.04 13.46
CA CYS A 79 -3.45 3.44 13.27
C CYS A 79 -3.83 4.22 14.53
N PRO A 80 -2.85 4.76 15.29
CA PRO A 80 -3.16 5.64 16.39
C PRO A 80 -3.74 6.95 15.84
N ARG A 81 -4.75 7.50 16.53
CA ARG A 81 -5.33 8.83 16.23
C ARG A 81 -5.92 8.95 14.82
N LEU A 82 -6.82 8.04 14.44
CA LEU A 82 -7.67 8.25 13.27
C LEU A 82 -8.68 9.37 13.57
N ASP A 83 -8.44 10.56 13.05
CA ASP A 83 -9.35 11.71 13.10
C ASP A 83 -9.94 12.03 11.72
N ASP A 84 -10.90 12.95 11.66
CA ASP A 84 -11.57 13.34 10.42
C ASP A 84 -10.60 13.97 9.39
N SER A 85 -9.53 14.62 9.86
CA SER A 85 -8.53 15.23 8.98
C SER A 85 -7.72 14.18 8.23
N LEU A 86 -7.32 13.13 8.94
CA LEU A 86 -6.65 11.98 8.37
C LEU A 86 -7.59 11.17 7.48
N ALA A 87 -8.85 11.01 7.88
CA ALA A 87 -9.87 10.37 7.06
C ALA A 87 -10.07 11.09 5.73
N ALA A 88 -10.13 12.43 5.75
CA ALA A 88 -10.21 13.25 4.54
C ALA A 88 -8.95 13.10 3.65
N ALA A 89 -7.75 13.04 4.24
CA ALA A 89 -6.52 12.81 3.49
C ALA A 89 -6.48 11.41 2.84
N ILE A 90 -6.95 10.39 3.54
CA ILE A 90 -7.10 9.02 3.02
C ILE A 90 -8.12 8.99 1.89
N ALA A 91 -9.29 9.59 2.10
CA ALA A 91 -10.35 9.72 1.11
C ALA A 91 -9.83 10.40 -0.18
N ALA A 92 -9.15 11.54 -0.04
CA ALA A 92 -8.52 12.23 -1.16
C ALA A 92 -7.51 11.35 -1.90
N ALA A 93 -6.68 10.59 -1.16
CA ALA A 93 -5.72 9.68 -1.77
C ALA A 93 -6.38 8.51 -2.53
N ILE A 94 -7.47 7.96 -2.00
CA ILE A 94 -8.26 6.90 -2.65
C ILE A 94 -8.85 7.43 -3.95
N SER A 95 -9.53 8.58 -3.91
CA SER A 95 -10.17 9.18 -5.09
C SER A 95 -9.17 9.61 -6.15
N ALA A 96 -8.10 10.32 -5.75
CA ALA A 96 -7.06 10.80 -6.66
C ALA A 96 -6.38 9.66 -7.44
N HIS A 97 -6.26 8.48 -6.83
CA HIS A 97 -5.66 7.31 -7.45
C HIS A 97 -6.67 6.24 -7.86
N ARG A 98 -7.98 6.55 -7.86
CA ARG A 98 -9.09 5.65 -8.24
C ARG A 98 -8.96 4.25 -7.63
N ARG A 99 -8.69 4.19 -6.33
CA ARG A 99 -8.49 2.91 -5.63
C ARG A 99 -9.82 2.22 -5.40
N ARG A 100 -9.92 0.97 -5.86
CA ARG A 100 -11.09 0.13 -5.69
C ARG A 100 -11.00 -0.68 -4.40
N LEU A 101 -11.08 0.03 -3.28
CA LEU A 101 -11.13 -0.61 -1.97
C LEU A 101 -12.41 -1.44 -1.84
N LYS A 102 -12.26 -2.68 -1.37
CA LYS A 102 -13.34 -3.60 -1.06
C LYS A 102 -13.63 -3.68 0.42
N VAL A 103 -12.59 -3.54 1.24
CA VAL A 103 -12.68 -3.67 2.70
C VAL A 103 -11.89 -2.57 3.37
N LEU A 104 -12.55 -1.87 4.29
CA LEU A 104 -11.96 -0.84 5.14
C LEU A 104 -12.15 -1.23 6.60
N GLY A 105 -11.05 -1.50 7.30
CA GLY A 105 -11.04 -1.84 8.72
C GLY A 105 -10.91 -0.58 9.58
N LEU A 106 -11.96 -0.22 10.32
CA LEU A 106 -11.99 0.94 11.24
C LEU A 106 -12.02 0.53 12.71
N SER A 107 -11.62 -0.71 13.03
CA SER A 107 -11.69 -1.22 14.40
C SER A 107 -10.87 -0.36 15.35
N ARG A 108 -11.42 0.04 16.50
CA ARG A 108 -10.73 0.90 17.50
C ARG A 108 -10.39 2.32 16.99
N ALA A 109 -11.03 2.78 15.92
CA ALA A 109 -10.99 4.18 15.54
C ALA A 109 -11.81 5.02 16.53
N THR A 110 -11.16 5.75 17.43
CA THR A 110 -11.84 6.53 18.49
C THR A 110 -11.99 8.02 18.18
N GLY A 111 -11.27 8.55 17.18
CA GLY A 111 -11.30 9.98 16.81
C GLY A 111 -12.13 10.29 15.57
N LEU A 112 -12.75 9.29 14.97
CA LEU A 112 -13.50 9.42 13.72
C LEU A 112 -14.94 9.80 14.01
N THR A 113 -15.40 10.92 13.45
CA THR A 113 -16.80 11.33 13.54
C THR A 113 -17.57 10.89 12.29
N ARG A 114 -18.87 11.20 12.26
CA ARG A 114 -19.72 11.00 11.09
C ARG A 114 -19.14 11.65 9.82
N VAL A 115 -18.54 12.84 9.94
CA VAL A 115 -17.98 13.58 8.80
C VAL A 115 -16.82 12.80 8.17
N GLY A 116 -15.92 12.25 9.00
CA GLY A 116 -14.81 11.44 8.51
C GLY A 116 -15.27 10.13 7.86
N VAL A 117 -16.30 9.48 8.42
CA VAL A 117 -16.88 8.26 7.80
C VAL A 117 -17.52 8.58 6.45
N GLU A 118 -18.32 9.65 6.35
CA GLU A 118 -18.96 10.07 5.09
C GLU A 118 -17.91 10.41 4.01
N ALA A 119 -16.81 11.06 4.39
CA ALA A 119 -15.69 11.32 3.49
C ALA A 119 -15.03 10.03 2.97
N LEU A 120 -14.85 9.03 3.83
CA LEU A 120 -14.28 7.74 3.43
C LEU A 120 -15.23 6.94 2.51
N VAL A 121 -16.53 6.97 2.80
CA VAL A 121 -17.55 6.28 2.00
C VAL A 121 -17.65 6.90 0.60
N SER A 122 -17.77 8.23 0.51
CA SER A 122 -17.82 8.93 -0.78
C SER A 122 -16.57 8.72 -1.64
N ALA A 123 -15.39 8.59 -1.02
CA ALA A 123 -14.17 8.28 -1.75
C ALA A 123 -14.11 6.85 -2.31
N CYS A 124 -14.90 5.93 -1.76
CA CYS A 124 -14.96 4.53 -2.19
C CYS A 124 -16.11 4.25 -3.18
N GLU A 125 -16.92 5.27 -3.52
CA GLU A 125 -17.96 5.13 -4.54
C GLU A 125 -17.34 4.93 -5.95
N PRO A 126 -17.98 4.11 -6.80
CA PRO A 126 -17.46 3.71 -8.11
C PRO A 126 -17.40 4.82 -9.17
#